data_AF-D2VCT5-F1
#
_entry.id   AF-D2VCT5-F1
#
_cell.length_a   1.000
_cell.length_b   1.000
_cell.length_c   1.000
_cell.angle_alpha   90.00
_cell.angle_beta   90.00
_cell.angle_gamma   90.00
#
_symmetry.space_group_name_H-M   'P 1'
#
loop_
_entity.id
_entity.type
_entity.pdbx_description
1 polymer ?
#
loop_
_entity_poly.entity_id
_entity_poly.type
_entity_poly.pdbx_seq_one_letter_code
_entity_poly.pdbx_strand_id
1 'polypeptide(L)'
;MSGSYLSNPPSDGPVASKISLAVFDDLGYYNVNYTSIERLESKLDSTYRITNDRYNWGLSQSCSIVTKRCENWDSSLIGYFCTSDTDSQGNTNPMCTYDHSSKGTCDIATYSSALSGYYQHISGKSTLGGRYEYRDYCPLVIKVGSGECYKPAN
;
A
#
# COMPACT_ATOMS: atom_id res chain seq x y z
N MET A 1 7.15 2.89 -3.85
CA MET A 1 6.64 1.54 -4.18
C MET A 1 6.35 0.83 -2.88
N SER A 2 5.12 0.42 -2.59
CA SER A 2 4.78 -0.32 -1.37
C SER A 2 4.72 -1.82 -1.67
N GLY A 3 5.15 -2.66 -0.73
CA GLY A 3 5.00 -4.12 -0.83
C GLY A 3 6.01 -4.86 -1.72
N SER A 4 6.90 -4.21 -2.47
CA SER A 4 7.94 -4.90 -3.25
C SER A 4 9.21 -5.17 -2.44
N TYR A 5 10.04 -6.16 -2.80
CA TYR A 5 11.39 -6.33 -2.22
C TYR A 5 12.27 -5.07 -2.22
N LEU A 6 12.10 -4.21 -3.22
CA LEU A 6 12.87 -2.96 -3.36
C LEU A 6 12.17 -1.75 -2.71
N SER A 7 11.14 -1.98 -1.88
CA SER A 7 10.41 -0.89 -1.19
C SER A 7 11.11 -0.43 0.08
N ASN A 8 10.97 0.86 0.40
CA ASN A 8 11.41 1.44 1.67
C ASN A 8 10.21 2.08 2.40
N PRO A 9 9.91 1.70 3.66
CA PRO A 9 10.34 0.50 4.35
C PRO A 9 9.58 -0.72 3.81
N PRO A 10 10.07 -1.95 4.05
CA PRO A 10 9.40 -3.18 3.66
C PRO A 10 8.16 -3.50 4.54
N SER A 11 7.50 -2.48 5.13
CA SER A 11 6.54 -2.61 6.24
C SER A 11 5.31 -3.47 5.94
N ASP A 12 5.00 -3.66 4.67
CA ASP A 12 3.81 -4.36 4.18
C ASP A 12 4.15 -5.80 3.73
N GLY A 13 5.37 -6.27 3.98
CA GLY A 13 5.89 -7.56 3.54
C GLY A 13 6.48 -7.46 2.13
N PRO A 14 7.79 -7.65 1.95
CA PRO A 14 8.39 -7.56 0.63
C PRO A 14 8.01 -8.80 -0.20
N VAL A 15 7.21 -8.61 -1.24
CA VAL A 15 6.85 -9.67 -2.17
C VAL A 15 7.66 -9.58 -3.46
N ALA A 16 7.88 -10.74 -4.08
CA ALA A 16 8.47 -10.82 -5.41
C ALA A 16 7.53 -10.10 -6.39
N SER A 17 8.07 -9.20 -7.20
CA SER A 17 7.30 -8.50 -8.22
C SER A 17 7.99 -8.61 -9.56
N LYS A 18 7.20 -8.64 -10.64
CA LYS A 18 7.73 -8.57 -12.01
C LYS A 18 8.51 -7.27 -12.25
N ILE A 19 8.20 -6.19 -11.52
CA ILE A 19 8.95 -4.93 -11.56
C ILE A 19 10.38 -5.13 -11.06
N SER A 20 10.56 -5.76 -9.89
CA SER A 20 11.90 -6.02 -9.35
C SER A 20 12.70 -6.97 -10.24
N LEU A 21 12.04 -7.99 -10.82
CA LEU A 21 12.65 -8.90 -11.77
C LEU A 21 13.10 -8.19 -13.05
N ALA A 22 12.29 -7.27 -13.60
CA ALA A 22 12.67 -6.47 -14.76
C ALA A 22 13.92 -5.62 -14.50
N VAL A 23 14.03 -5.00 -13.33
CA VAL A 23 15.27 -4.28 -12.96
C VAL A 23 16.49 -5.21 -12.98
N PHE A 24 16.38 -6.43 -12.48
CA PHE A 24 17.50 -7.38 -12.51
C PHE A 24 17.87 -7.83 -13.93
N ASP A 25 16.89 -7.98 -14.81
CA ASP A 25 17.08 -8.34 -16.21
C ASP A 25 17.76 -7.20 -16.98
N ASP A 26 17.27 -5.95 -16.81
CA ASP A 26 17.78 -4.75 -17.46
C ASP A 26 19.22 -4.39 -17.04
N LEU A 27 19.62 -4.74 -15.81
CA LEU A 27 21.00 -4.58 -15.35
C LEU A 27 21.99 -5.51 -16.06
N GLY A 28 21.52 -6.57 -16.73
CA GLY A 28 22.35 -7.51 -17.50
C GLY A 28 23.21 -8.46 -16.66
N TYR A 29 23.14 -8.41 -15.33
CA TYR A 29 23.87 -9.32 -14.45
C TYR A 29 23.20 -10.68 -14.27
N TYR A 30 21.88 -10.75 -14.51
CA TYR A 30 21.06 -11.92 -14.21
C TYR A 30 20.32 -12.40 -15.45
N ASN A 31 20.18 -13.72 -15.62
CA ASN A 31 19.21 -14.29 -16.54
C ASN A 31 17.92 -14.58 -15.77
N VAL A 32 16.92 -13.73 -15.94
CA VAL A 32 15.73 -13.73 -15.09
C VAL A 32 14.68 -14.71 -15.58
N ASN A 33 14.16 -15.55 -14.69
CA ASN A 33 13.07 -16.47 -14.98
C ASN A 33 11.72 -15.94 -14.44
N TYR A 34 10.97 -15.22 -15.28
CA TYR A 34 9.66 -14.67 -14.92
C TYR A 34 8.59 -15.72 -14.61
N THR A 35 8.72 -16.95 -15.13
CA THR A 35 7.75 -18.03 -14.87
C THR A 35 7.75 -18.49 -13.41
N SER A 36 8.81 -18.18 -12.65
CA SER A 36 8.88 -18.48 -11.22
C SER A 36 7.82 -17.72 -10.40
N ILE A 37 7.55 -16.45 -10.73
CA ILE A 37 6.49 -15.66 -10.10
C ILE A 37 5.12 -16.16 -10.55
N GLU A 38 4.93 -16.45 -11.84
CA GLU A 38 3.64 -16.93 -12.35
C GLU A 38 3.22 -18.26 -11.73
N ARG A 39 4.18 -19.15 -11.45
CA ARG A 39 3.94 -20.41 -10.73
C ARG A 39 3.59 -20.20 -9.26
N LEU A 40 4.11 -19.15 -8.62
CA LEU A 40 3.69 -18.77 -7.27
C LEU A 40 2.27 -18.20 -7.33
N GLU A 41 1.99 -17.32 -8.29
CA GLU A 41 0.66 -16.75 -8.52
C GLU A 41 -0.40 -17.82 -8.81
N SER A 42 -0.09 -18.85 -9.61
CA SER A 42 -1.04 -19.91 -9.98
C SER A 42 -1.35 -20.90 -8.86
N LYS A 43 -0.44 -21.07 -7.89
CA LYS A 43 -0.66 -21.96 -6.72
C LYS A 43 -1.59 -21.33 -5.68
N LEU A 44 -1.90 -20.05 -5.81
CA LEU A 44 -2.74 -19.30 -4.89
C LEU A 44 -4.23 -19.37 -5.24
N ASP A 45 -4.58 -19.98 -6.38
CA ASP A 45 -5.94 -20.15 -6.84
C ASP A 45 -6.53 -21.48 -6.33
N SER A 46 -7.20 -21.43 -5.18
CA SER A 46 -8.44 -22.20 -4.88
C SER A 46 -8.78 -22.28 -3.38
N THR A 47 -7.84 -22.07 -2.44
CA THR A 47 -8.10 -22.45 -1.02
C THR A 47 -7.79 -21.36 0.01
N TYR A 48 -7.05 -20.30 -0.33
CA TYR A 48 -6.69 -19.26 0.63
C TYR A 48 -6.76 -17.87 -0.02
N ARG A 49 -7.77 -17.07 0.37
CA ARG A 49 -8.05 -15.73 -0.19
C ARG A 49 -7.09 -14.63 0.30
N ILE A 50 -6.09 -14.97 1.11
CA ILE A 50 -5.07 -14.02 1.59
C ILE A 50 -3.75 -14.39 0.95
N THR A 51 -3.55 -13.89 -0.26
CA THR A 51 -2.34 -14.16 -1.05
C THR A 51 -1.28 -13.14 -0.69
N ASN A 52 -0.60 -13.33 0.45
CA ASN A 52 0.61 -12.57 0.80
C ASN A 52 1.73 -12.72 -0.24
N ASP A 53 1.58 -13.61 -1.23
CA ASP A 53 2.55 -13.85 -2.31
C ASP A 53 2.24 -13.05 -3.60
N ARG A 54 1.13 -12.29 -3.65
CA ARG A 54 0.81 -11.45 -4.83
C ARG A 54 1.14 -9.99 -4.59
N TYR A 55 1.93 -9.41 -5.49
CA TYR A 55 2.15 -7.97 -5.54
C TYR A 55 0.90 -7.27 -6.08
N ASN A 56 0.05 -6.78 -5.16
CA ASN A 56 -1.22 -6.14 -5.51
C ASN A 56 -1.15 -4.61 -5.52
N TRP A 57 -0.03 -4.01 -5.10
CA TRP A 57 0.11 -2.55 -5.03
C TRP A 57 0.11 -1.93 -6.44
N GLY A 58 -0.87 -1.07 -6.70
CA GLY A 58 -1.11 -0.46 -8.01
C GLY A 58 -1.79 -1.34 -9.04
N LEU A 59 -2.13 -2.58 -8.70
CA LEU A 59 -2.85 -3.45 -9.62
C LEU A 59 -4.21 -2.83 -9.96
N SER A 60 -4.54 -2.79 -11.24
CA SER A 60 -5.78 -2.21 -11.79
C SER A 60 -5.98 -0.71 -11.58
N GLN A 61 -5.01 0.03 -11.01
CA GLN A 61 -5.07 1.50 -10.91
C GLN A 61 -4.82 2.21 -12.25
N SER A 62 -4.48 1.47 -13.31
CA SER A 62 -4.17 2.01 -14.64
C SER A 62 -3.06 3.08 -14.56
N CYS A 63 -3.05 4.06 -15.48
CA CYS A 63 -2.09 5.17 -15.43
C CYS A 63 -2.27 6.08 -14.20
N SER A 64 -3.38 5.98 -13.46
CA SER A 64 -3.68 6.93 -12.38
C SER A 64 -2.64 6.86 -11.26
N ILE A 65 -2.14 5.66 -10.93
CA ILE A 65 -1.19 5.51 -9.82
C ILE A 65 0.15 6.21 -10.05
N VAL A 66 0.55 6.43 -11.30
CA VAL A 66 1.81 7.12 -11.64
C VAL A 66 1.60 8.56 -12.12
N THR A 67 0.40 8.94 -12.54
CA THR A 67 0.12 10.26 -13.14
C THR A 67 -0.74 11.18 -12.27
N LYS A 68 -1.41 10.64 -11.25
CA LYS A 68 -2.35 11.38 -10.40
C LYS A 68 -1.92 11.31 -8.93
N ARG A 69 -2.29 12.35 -8.19
CA ARG A 69 -2.22 12.38 -6.73
C ARG A 69 -3.19 11.36 -6.13
N CYS A 70 -2.86 10.82 -4.96
CA CYS A 70 -3.51 9.63 -4.45
C CYS A 70 -4.97 9.78 -4.06
N GLU A 71 -5.44 10.99 -3.77
CA GLU A 71 -6.86 11.26 -3.57
C GLU A 71 -7.70 11.15 -4.87
N ASN A 72 -7.03 11.00 -6.03
CA ASN A 72 -7.65 10.79 -7.35
C ASN A 72 -7.35 9.41 -7.93
N TRP A 73 -6.81 8.49 -7.13
CA TRP A 73 -6.75 7.07 -7.51
C TRP A 73 -8.15 6.45 -7.50
N ASP A 74 -8.29 5.24 -8.03
CA ASP A 74 -9.57 4.53 -8.02
C ASP A 74 -10.02 4.29 -6.57
N SER A 75 -11.06 5.03 -6.17
CA SER A 75 -11.65 4.98 -4.83
C SER A 75 -12.39 3.69 -4.53
N SER A 76 -12.66 2.84 -5.53
CA SER A 76 -13.23 1.50 -5.31
C SER A 76 -12.21 0.52 -4.71
N LEU A 77 -10.91 0.83 -4.81
CA LEU A 77 -9.84 0.00 -4.28
C LEU A 77 -9.57 0.35 -2.81
N ILE A 78 -9.86 -0.61 -1.94
CA ILE A 78 -9.74 -0.49 -0.49
C ILE A 78 -8.28 -0.23 -0.08
N GLY A 79 -8.07 0.63 0.91
CA GLY A 79 -6.77 0.84 1.55
C GLY A 79 -5.80 1.82 0.86
N TYR A 80 -6.12 2.28 -0.37
CA TYR A 80 -5.27 3.15 -1.18
C TYR A 80 -5.35 4.65 -0.86
N PHE A 81 -6.38 5.09 -0.14
CA PHE A 81 -6.49 6.47 0.31
C PHE A 81 -7.47 6.55 1.48
N CYS A 82 -7.16 7.40 2.46
CA CYS A 82 -8.02 7.66 3.60
C CYS A 82 -7.82 9.09 4.11
N THR A 83 -8.81 9.62 4.84
CA THR A 83 -8.79 11.03 5.31
C THR A 83 -9.06 11.19 6.81
N SER A 84 -9.31 10.09 7.51
CA SER A 84 -9.62 10.07 8.95
C SER A 84 -9.25 8.71 9.53
N ASP A 85 -8.63 8.71 10.71
CA ASP A 85 -8.37 7.54 11.53
C ASP A 85 -9.45 7.32 12.60
N THR A 86 -10.39 8.26 12.76
CA THR A 86 -11.54 8.16 13.68
C THR A 86 -12.89 8.13 12.97
N ASP A 87 -13.87 7.48 13.61
CA ASP A 87 -15.29 7.51 13.22
C ASP A 87 -15.98 8.82 13.67
N SER A 88 -17.29 8.94 13.42
CA SER A 88 -18.06 10.14 13.79
C SER A 88 -18.29 10.28 15.31
N GLN A 89 -17.99 9.24 16.09
CA GLN A 89 -18.04 9.21 17.55
C GLN A 89 -16.66 9.43 18.18
N GLY A 90 -15.60 9.59 17.37
CA GLY A 90 -14.23 9.80 17.84
C GLY A 90 -13.49 8.51 18.22
N ASN A 91 -14.04 7.32 17.92
CA ASN A 91 -13.33 6.06 18.13
C ASN A 91 -12.40 5.76 16.95
N THR A 92 -11.36 4.97 17.16
CA THR A 92 -10.52 4.44 16.07
C THR A 92 -11.39 3.74 15.04
N ASN A 93 -11.24 4.13 13.77
CA ASN A 93 -11.95 3.53 12.64
C ASN A 93 -11.11 2.37 12.06
N PRO A 94 -11.44 1.10 12.32
CA PRO A 94 -10.72 -0.03 11.76
C PRO A 94 -11.02 -0.16 10.26
N MET A 95 -9.96 -0.23 9.46
CA MET A 95 -10.03 -0.37 8.01
C MET A 95 -9.25 -1.60 7.55
N CYS A 96 -9.43 -2.01 6.29
CA CYS A 96 -8.59 -3.05 5.69
C CYS A 96 -7.40 -2.42 4.95
N THR A 97 -6.23 -3.01 5.14
CA THR A 97 -5.05 -2.76 4.30
C THR A 97 -5.31 -3.15 2.85
N TYR A 98 -4.60 -2.55 1.89
CA TYR A 98 -4.85 -2.72 0.45
C TYR A 98 -4.72 -4.18 -0.04
N ASP A 99 -3.93 -4.99 0.66
CA ASP A 99 -3.67 -6.40 0.38
C ASP A 99 -4.63 -7.32 1.15
N HIS A 100 -5.51 -6.77 1.98
CA HIS A 100 -6.42 -7.46 2.88
C HIS A 100 -5.70 -8.43 3.86
N SER A 101 -4.41 -8.25 4.11
CA SER A 101 -3.64 -9.14 4.99
C SER A 101 -3.83 -8.79 6.46
N SER A 102 -4.24 -7.54 6.75
CA SER A 102 -4.31 -7.01 8.11
C SER A 102 -5.43 -6.00 8.31
N LYS A 103 -5.94 -5.93 9.54
CA LYS A 103 -6.65 -4.76 10.07
C LYS A 103 -5.68 -3.59 10.15
N GLY A 104 -6.17 -2.41 9.81
CA GLY A 104 -5.39 -1.19 9.74
C GLY A 104 -6.17 0.03 10.20
N THR A 105 -5.49 1.17 10.17
CA THR A 105 -6.06 2.49 10.41
C THR A 105 -5.42 3.48 9.44
N CYS A 106 -6.05 4.62 9.23
CA CYS A 106 -5.50 5.67 8.40
C CYS A 106 -4.21 6.21 9.03
N ASP A 107 -3.11 6.29 8.27
CA ASP A 107 -1.84 6.82 8.76
C ASP A 107 -1.76 8.35 8.72
N ILE A 108 -2.90 9.03 8.83
CA ILE A 108 -2.96 10.48 8.84
C ILE A 108 -2.16 11.05 10.02
N ALA A 109 -1.51 12.19 9.77
CA ALA A 109 -0.68 12.90 10.72
C ALA A 109 -0.90 14.41 10.60
N THR A 110 -0.71 15.11 11.72
CA THR A 110 -0.74 16.57 11.79
C THR A 110 0.67 17.11 11.82
N TYR A 111 0.97 18.01 10.90
CA TYR A 111 2.25 18.70 10.78
C TYR A 111 2.21 20.08 11.46
N SER A 112 3.33 20.51 12.01
CA SER A 112 3.47 21.83 12.65
C SER A 112 3.41 23.00 11.66
N SER A 113 3.60 22.71 10.37
CA SER A 113 3.56 23.68 9.27
C SER A 113 2.80 23.09 8.08
N ALA A 114 2.34 23.95 7.19
CA ALA A 114 1.65 23.52 5.98
C ALA A 114 2.59 22.69 5.11
N LEU A 115 2.10 21.54 4.63
CA LEU A 115 2.77 20.75 3.60
C LEU A 115 2.87 21.55 2.30
N SER A 116 3.85 21.25 1.46
CA SER A 116 3.96 21.90 0.15
C SER A 116 2.75 21.57 -0.73
N GLY A 117 2.40 22.43 -1.69
CA GLY A 117 1.12 22.32 -2.41
C GLY A 117 0.85 20.95 -3.06
N TYR A 118 1.88 20.30 -3.60
CA TYR A 118 1.73 18.96 -4.19
C TYR A 118 1.31 17.91 -3.15
N TYR A 119 1.88 17.98 -1.94
CA TYR A 119 1.67 17.05 -0.82
C TYR A 119 0.40 17.35 0.03
N GLN A 120 -0.34 18.40 -0.30
CA GLN A 120 -1.62 18.71 0.37
C GLN A 120 -2.75 17.85 -0.20
N HIS A 121 -2.90 16.61 0.30
CA HIS A 121 -3.90 15.66 -0.18
C HIS A 121 -5.30 15.88 0.43
N ILE A 122 -5.38 16.50 1.61
CA ILE A 122 -6.64 16.71 2.32
C ILE A 122 -7.20 18.11 2.03
N SER A 123 -8.35 18.16 1.38
CA SER A 123 -9.00 19.42 1.01
C SER A 123 -9.24 20.32 2.23
N GLY A 124 -8.81 21.58 2.12
CA GLY A 124 -8.96 22.60 3.17
C GLY A 124 -8.08 22.40 4.42
N LYS A 125 -7.19 21.40 4.45
CA LYS A 125 -6.36 21.08 5.61
C LYS A 125 -4.89 20.93 5.22
N SER A 126 -4.20 22.04 5.02
CA SER A 126 -2.80 22.08 4.54
C SER A 126 -1.77 21.48 5.50
N THR A 127 -2.11 21.30 6.78
CA THR A 127 -1.26 20.69 7.80
C THR A 127 -1.54 19.20 8.01
N LEU A 128 -2.45 18.59 7.24
CA LEU A 128 -2.74 17.16 7.32
C LEU A 128 -2.24 16.42 6.08
N GLY A 129 -1.65 15.24 6.32
CA GLY A 129 -1.22 14.31 5.27
C GLY A 129 -0.94 12.92 5.87
N GLY A 130 -0.51 11.99 5.03
CA GLY A 130 0.02 10.69 5.47
C GLY A 130 1.36 10.84 6.17
N ARG A 131 1.64 9.96 7.12
CA ARG A 131 2.81 10.03 8.03
C ARG A 131 4.16 9.89 7.31
N TYR A 132 4.17 9.28 6.12
CA TYR A 132 5.38 8.80 5.48
C TYR A 132 5.76 9.61 4.23
N GLU A 133 6.91 10.28 4.26
CA GLU A 133 7.43 11.11 3.16
C GLU A 133 7.71 10.30 1.88
N TYR A 134 8.19 9.06 2.00
CA TYR A 134 8.45 8.17 0.85
C TYR A 134 7.16 7.68 0.15
N ARG A 135 5.99 8.00 0.71
CA ARG A 135 4.68 7.81 0.07
C ARG A 135 4.10 9.15 -0.39
N ASP A 136 4.95 10.16 -0.60
CA ASP A 136 4.56 11.53 -0.96
C ASP A 136 3.55 12.15 0.00
N TYR A 137 3.62 11.81 1.31
CA TYR A 137 2.62 12.22 2.30
C TYR A 137 1.19 11.80 1.93
N CYS A 138 1.02 10.78 1.10
CA CYS A 138 -0.28 10.21 0.82
C CYS A 138 -0.78 9.45 2.06
N PRO A 139 -1.96 9.79 2.59
CA PRO A 139 -2.57 9.03 3.68
C PRO A 139 -3.20 7.73 3.17
N LEU A 140 -2.77 6.62 3.74
CA LEU A 140 -3.13 5.24 3.39
C LEU A 140 -3.59 4.48 4.62
N VAL A 141 -4.28 3.36 4.38
CA VAL A 141 -4.57 2.42 5.47
C VAL A 141 -3.35 1.55 5.74
N ILE A 142 -2.74 1.74 6.91
CA ILE A 142 -1.58 0.96 7.36
C ILE A 142 -2.01 -0.03 8.44
N LYS A 143 -1.31 -1.16 8.51
CA LYS A 143 -1.52 -2.17 9.55
C LYS A 143 -1.36 -1.57 10.95
N VAL A 144 -2.28 -1.91 11.86
CA VAL A 144 -2.12 -1.66 13.30
C VAL A 144 -1.36 -2.80 13.98
N GLY A 145 -0.71 -2.54 15.11
CA GLY A 145 0.01 -3.59 15.86
C GLY A 145 -0.87 -4.81 16.14
N SER A 146 -0.35 -6.01 15.86
CA SER A 146 -1.08 -7.29 15.97
C SER A 146 -2.34 -7.41 15.11
N GLY A 147 -2.48 -6.58 14.07
CA GLY A 147 -3.64 -6.58 13.17
C GLY A 147 -3.63 -7.66 12.09
N GLU A 148 -2.63 -8.55 12.05
CA GLU A 148 -2.50 -9.53 10.96
C GLU A 148 -3.63 -10.58 10.98
N CYS A 149 -4.35 -10.71 9.87
CA CYS A 149 -5.49 -11.63 9.74
C CYS A 149 -5.08 -13.11 9.72
N TYR A 150 -3.81 -13.40 9.41
CA TYR A 150 -3.28 -14.77 9.34
C TYR A 150 -2.71 -15.26 10.68
N LYS A 151 -2.57 -14.38 11.68
CA LYS A 151 -2.20 -14.81 13.03
C LYS A 151 -3.47 -15.16 13.80
N PRO A 152 -3.48 -16.24 14.60
CA PRO A 152 -4.56 -16.48 15.54
C PRO A 152 -4.69 -15.26 16.47
N ALA A 153 -5.92 -14.91 16.84
CA ALA A 153 -6.18 -13.81 17.77
C ALA A 153 -5.38 -14.04 19.07
N ASN A 154 -4.60 -13.04 19.48
CA ASN A 154 -4.04 -12.99 20.82
C ASN A 154 -5.15 -12.75 21.85
#